data_AF-A6N098-F1
#
_entry.id   AF-A6N098-F1
#
_cell.length_a   1.000
_cell.length_b   1.000
_cell.length_c   1.000
_cell.angle_alpha   90.00
_cell.angle_beta   90.00
_cell.angle_gamma   90.00
#
_symmetry.space_group_name_H-M   'P 1'
#
loop_
_entity.id
_entity.type
_entity.pdbx_description
1 polymer ?
#
loop_
_entity_poly.entity_id
_entity_poly.type
_entity_poly.pdbx_seq_one_letter_code
_entity_poly.pdbx_strand_id
1 'polypeptide(L)'
;VGSTGRSLLQAKKNCPVNFEFQNYTIITSKCKGPRFPAKQCCDAFKEFACPFNEYINDESNDCASTMFSYINLYGKYPPGLFANECREGKLGLSCEGVSQKDSVVSSAGQQAQSSLLAFIMLTFGLAALWFH
;
A
#
# COMPACT_ATOMS: atom_id res chain seq x y z
N VAL A 1 -19.90 30.15 36.23
CA VAL A 1 -20.14 28.74 35.84
C VAL A 1 -19.84 28.62 34.35
N GLY A 2 -18.93 27.74 33.94
CA GLY A 2 -18.62 27.51 32.52
C GLY A 2 -17.22 26.94 32.30
N SER A 3 -17.03 25.64 32.54
CA SER A 3 -15.90 24.89 32.00
C SER A 3 -16.44 23.89 30.99
N THR A 4 -16.53 24.35 29.74
CA THR A 4 -16.67 23.50 28.56
C THR A 4 -15.30 22.87 28.33
N GLY A 5 -15.20 21.54 28.39
CA GLY A 5 -13.92 20.88 28.10
C GLY A 5 -13.84 19.40 28.39
N ARG A 6 -14.95 18.66 28.32
CA ARG A 6 -14.88 17.20 28.12
C ARG A 6 -14.97 16.96 26.62
N SER A 7 -13.83 16.96 25.92
CA SER A 7 -13.80 16.29 24.61
C SER A 7 -14.15 14.84 24.88
N LEU A 8 -15.40 14.47 24.54
CA LEU A 8 -15.82 13.08 24.46
C LEU A 8 -14.77 12.36 23.61
N LEU A 9 -14.41 11.13 24.01
CA LEU A 9 -13.86 10.15 23.09
C LEU A 9 -14.85 10.10 21.93
N GLN A 10 -14.61 10.88 20.87
CA GLN A 10 -15.45 10.86 19.70
C GLN A 10 -15.31 9.44 19.17
N ALA A 11 -16.40 8.67 19.26
CA ALA A 11 -16.43 7.33 18.72
C ALA A 11 -16.19 7.46 17.22
N LYS A 12 -14.96 7.12 16.80
CA LYS A 12 -14.58 7.04 15.39
C LYS A 12 -15.42 5.94 14.74
N LYS A 13 -15.73 6.12 13.47
CA LYS A 13 -16.35 5.07 12.68
C LYS A 13 -15.39 3.88 12.56
N ASN A 14 -15.93 2.68 12.53
CA ASN A 14 -15.15 1.48 12.26
C ASN A 14 -14.51 1.57 10.86
N CYS A 15 -13.27 1.10 10.77
CA CYS A 15 -12.56 1.00 9.52
C CYS A 15 -13.23 0.01 8.56
N PRO A 16 -13.52 0.41 7.30
CA PRO A 16 -14.06 -0.51 6.29
C PRO A 16 -12.99 -1.50 5.77
N VAL A 17 -11.70 -1.23 6.00
CA VAL A 17 -10.60 -2.11 5.60
C VAL A 17 -10.32 -3.12 6.71
N ASN A 18 -10.33 -4.40 6.35
CA ASN A 18 -9.99 -5.47 7.28
C ASN A 18 -8.47 -5.63 7.40
N PHE A 19 -7.85 -4.84 8.27
CA PHE A 19 -6.40 -4.88 8.49
C PHE A 19 -5.91 -6.19 9.11
N GLU A 20 -6.75 -6.98 9.79
CA GLU A 20 -6.33 -8.25 10.41
C GLU A 20 -5.73 -9.23 9.40
N PHE A 21 -6.31 -9.30 8.20
CA PHE A 21 -5.94 -10.29 7.18
C PHE A 21 -5.06 -9.72 6.05
N GLN A 22 -4.45 -8.56 6.26
CA GLN A 22 -3.52 -7.99 5.27
C GLN A 22 -2.16 -8.71 5.26
N ASN A 23 -1.42 -8.59 4.17
CA ASN A 23 -0.11 -9.20 4.05
C ASN A 23 0.99 -8.35 4.72
N TYR A 24 1.27 -8.65 5.99
CA TYR A 24 2.30 -7.96 6.78
C TYR A 24 3.74 -8.36 6.42
N THR A 25 3.95 -9.39 5.60
CA THR A 25 5.29 -9.82 5.19
C THR A 25 6.03 -8.71 4.44
N ILE A 26 5.31 -7.82 3.76
CA ILE A 26 5.90 -6.66 3.07
C ILE A 26 6.69 -5.75 4.03
N ILE A 27 6.23 -5.62 5.27
CA ILE A 27 6.91 -4.88 6.34
C ILE A 27 7.90 -5.79 7.07
N THR A 28 7.46 -6.95 7.55
CA THR A 28 8.25 -7.78 8.48
C THR A 28 9.46 -8.46 7.82
N SER A 29 9.44 -8.64 6.50
CA SER A 29 10.61 -9.16 5.76
C SER A 29 11.72 -8.12 5.57
N LYS A 30 11.38 -6.82 5.61
CA LYS A 30 12.29 -5.71 5.28
C LYS A 30 12.69 -4.89 6.52
N CYS A 31 11.73 -4.55 7.37
CA CYS A 31 11.95 -3.77 8.59
C CYS A 31 12.30 -4.69 9.76
N LYS A 32 13.59 -4.89 10.03
CA LYS A 32 14.07 -5.80 11.08
C LYS A 32 14.82 -5.09 12.20
N GLY A 33 14.57 -5.55 13.42
CA GLY A 33 15.28 -5.12 14.62
C GLY A 33 16.68 -5.74 14.73
N PRO A 34 17.49 -5.29 15.71
CA PRO A 34 17.13 -4.34 16.76
C PRO A 34 17.24 -2.87 16.35
N ARG A 35 17.90 -2.59 15.21
CA ARG A 35 18.25 -1.21 14.83
C ARG A 35 17.23 -0.54 13.92
N PHE A 36 16.29 -1.29 13.33
CA PHE A 36 15.19 -0.81 12.49
C PHE A 36 15.60 0.29 11.50
N PRO A 37 16.32 -0.05 10.41
CA PRO A 37 16.87 0.95 9.49
C PRO A 37 15.76 1.82 8.88
N ALA A 38 15.74 3.12 9.20
CA ALA A 38 14.69 4.07 8.85
C ALA A 38 14.24 3.94 7.38
N LYS A 39 15.17 4.06 6.42
CA LYS A 39 14.86 3.97 4.99
C LYS A 39 14.14 2.66 4.62
N GLN A 40 14.65 1.51 5.05
CA GLN A 40 14.05 0.22 4.72
C GLN A 40 12.67 0.05 5.38
N CYS A 41 12.54 0.50 6.63
CA CYS A 41 11.27 0.45 7.36
C CYS A 41 10.21 1.37 6.74
N CYS A 42 10.59 2.58 6.35
CA CYS A 42 9.69 3.55 5.74
C CYS A 42 9.31 3.14 4.31
N ASP A 43 10.25 2.69 3.49
CA ASP A 43 9.95 2.19 2.14
C ASP A 43 8.95 1.02 2.19
N ALA A 44 9.16 0.07 3.11
CA ALA A 44 8.27 -1.06 3.31
C ALA A 44 6.89 -0.64 3.87
N PHE A 45 6.87 0.31 4.80
CA PHE A 45 5.63 0.87 5.34
C PHE A 45 4.83 1.61 4.26
N LYS A 46 5.49 2.39 3.39
CA LYS A 46 4.84 3.06 2.25
C LYS A 46 4.21 2.04 1.30
N GLU A 47 4.96 0.99 0.95
CA GLU A 47 4.44 -0.08 0.09
C GLU A 47 3.18 -0.75 0.66
N PHE A 48 3.12 -0.90 1.99
CA PHE A 48 1.95 -1.44 2.68
C PHE A 48 0.78 -0.46 2.81
N ALA A 49 1.04 0.77 3.23
CA ALA A 49 0.03 1.72 3.69
C ALA A 49 -0.56 2.56 2.55
N CYS A 50 0.23 2.85 1.50
CA CYS A 50 -0.20 3.73 0.42
C CYS A 50 -1.43 3.25 -0.38
N PRO A 51 -1.66 1.94 -0.59
CA PRO A 51 -2.92 1.45 -1.16
C PRO A 51 -4.17 1.81 -0.33
N PHE A 52 -4.01 2.19 0.94
CA PHE A 52 -5.10 2.50 1.86
C PHE A 52 -5.10 3.96 2.32
N ASN A 53 -4.35 4.84 1.64
CA ASN A 53 -4.13 6.24 2.07
C ASN A 53 -5.43 7.03 2.29
N GLU A 54 -6.46 6.81 1.47
CA GLU A 54 -7.77 7.46 1.61
C GLU A 54 -8.46 7.12 2.94
N TYR A 55 -8.31 5.88 3.41
CA TYR A 55 -8.94 5.40 4.64
C TYR A 55 -8.13 5.78 5.88
N ILE A 56 -6.80 5.61 5.84
CA ILE A 56 -5.95 5.87 7.00
C ILE A 56 -5.71 7.36 7.26
N ASN A 57 -5.94 8.22 6.26
CA ASN A 57 -5.88 9.68 6.43
C ASN A 57 -7.25 10.29 6.80
N ASP A 58 -8.34 9.52 6.82
CA ASP A 58 -9.65 9.99 7.28
C ASP A 58 -9.74 9.95 8.81
N GLU A 59 -9.64 11.13 9.42
CA GLU A 59 -9.70 11.31 10.87
C GLU A 59 -11.06 10.93 11.49
N SER A 60 -12.11 10.74 10.68
CA SER A 60 -13.44 10.33 11.15
C SER A 60 -13.57 8.84 11.46
N ASN A 61 -12.57 8.02 11.07
CA ASN A 61 -12.54 6.58 11.30
C ASN A 61 -11.32 6.14 12.14
N ASP A 62 -11.30 4.85 12.51
CA ASP A 62 -10.23 4.23 13.32
C ASP A 62 -9.18 3.45 12.51
N CYS A 63 -9.17 3.57 11.18
CA CYS A 63 -8.29 2.80 10.29
C CYS A 63 -6.81 2.93 10.62
N ALA A 64 -6.31 4.15 10.88
CA ALA A 64 -4.90 4.36 11.21
C ALA A 64 -4.50 3.63 12.51
N SER A 65 -5.31 3.74 13.56
CA SER A 65 -5.07 3.06 14.84
C SER A 65 -5.14 1.54 14.69
N THR A 66 -6.13 1.04 13.94
CA THR A 66 -6.31 -0.40 13.67
C THR A 66 -5.12 -0.94 12.88
N MET A 67 -4.71 -0.24 11.81
CA MET A 67 -3.54 -0.58 11.00
C MET A 67 -2.27 -0.67 11.85
N PHE A 68 -1.93 0.37 12.63
CA PHE A 68 -0.74 0.36 13.46
C PHE A 68 -0.77 -0.73 14.53
N SER A 69 -1.95 -1.06 15.07
CA SER A 69 -2.10 -2.13 16.05
C SER A 69 -1.67 -3.49 15.48
N TYR A 70 -2.15 -3.85 14.30
CA TYR A 70 -1.76 -5.11 13.65
C TYR A 70 -0.31 -5.09 13.12
N ILE A 71 0.18 -3.95 12.60
CA ILE A 71 1.60 -3.80 12.24
C ILE A 71 2.49 -4.12 13.46
N ASN A 72 2.20 -3.49 14.61
CA ASN A 72 2.99 -3.68 15.81
C ASN A 72 2.85 -5.10 16.37
N LEU A 73 1.65 -5.68 16.33
CA LEU A 73 1.37 -7.04 16.79
C LEU A 73 2.15 -8.08 15.98
N TYR A 74 2.04 -8.07 14.65
CA TYR A 74 2.66 -9.09 13.80
C TYR A 74 4.17 -8.87 13.63
N GLY A 75 4.62 -7.62 13.61
CA GLY A 75 6.04 -7.29 13.49
C GLY A 75 6.80 -7.22 14.81
N LYS A 76 6.10 -7.27 15.95
CA LYS A 76 6.66 -7.04 17.30
C LYS A 76 7.41 -5.70 17.37
N TYR A 77 6.88 -4.67 16.71
CA TYR A 77 7.51 -3.36 16.65
C TYR A 77 7.22 -2.54 17.92
N PRO A 78 8.18 -1.73 18.40
CA PRO A 78 7.93 -0.80 19.49
C PRO A 78 6.90 0.26 19.05
N PRO A 79 6.00 0.68 19.97
CA PRO A 79 5.04 1.75 19.67
C PRO A 79 5.73 3.01 19.17
N GLY A 80 5.19 3.60 18.11
CA GLY A 80 5.70 4.85 17.53
C GLY A 80 6.90 4.70 16.59
N LEU A 81 7.42 3.49 16.33
CA LEU A 81 8.56 3.28 15.42
C LEU A 81 8.37 4.02 14.09
N PHE A 82 7.29 3.73 13.37
CA PHE A 82 7.05 4.33 12.05
C PHE A 82 6.71 5.83 12.13
N ALA A 83 6.03 6.26 13.19
CA ALA A 83 5.73 7.69 13.38
C ALA A 83 6.99 8.53 13.63
N ASN A 84 8.00 7.94 14.28
CA ASN A 84 9.26 8.60 14.60
C ASN A 84 10.27 8.52 13.45
N GLU A 85 10.35 7.37 12.78
CA GLU A 85 11.35 7.13 11.73
C GLU A 85 10.90 7.66 10.35
N CYS A 86 9.59 7.67 10.06
CA CYS A 86 9.06 7.94 8.72
C CYS A 86 8.44 9.32 8.60
N ARG A 87 9.30 10.33 8.43
CA ARG A 87 8.87 11.71 8.19
C ARG A 87 9.64 12.33 7.02
N GLU A 88 8.93 12.69 5.96
CA GLU A 88 9.52 13.34 4.76
C GLU A 88 9.33 14.86 4.75
N GLY A 89 8.45 15.40 5.62
CA GLY A 89 8.24 16.83 5.73
C GLY A 89 7.11 17.22 6.68
N LYS A 90 6.53 18.42 6.46
CA LYS A 90 5.40 18.92 7.25
C LYS A 90 4.07 18.23 6.92
N LEU A 91 3.94 17.69 5.71
CA LEU A 91 2.75 17.00 5.21
C LEU A 91 2.72 15.50 5.58
N GLY A 92 3.70 15.03 6.35
CA GLY A 92 3.83 13.62 6.72
C GLY A 92 4.67 12.83 5.73
N LEU A 93 4.14 11.69 5.30
CA LEU A 93 4.80 10.72 4.44
C LEU A 93 4.07 10.65 3.10
N SER A 94 4.76 10.97 2.00
CA SER A 94 4.14 11.04 0.66
C SER A 94 4.06 9.67 0.03
N CYS A 95 2.93 9.29 -0.57
CA CYS A 95 2.82 8.03 -1.33
C CYS A 95 3.40 8.07 -2.75
N GLU A 96 4.03 9.19 -3.13
CA GLU A 96 4.67 9.35 -4.42
C GLU A 96 5.79 8.32 -4.62
N GLY A 97 5.87 7.76 -5.83
CA GLY A 97 6.86 6.74 -6.19
C GLY A 97 6.54 5.31 -5.73
N VAL A 98 5.44 5.08 -4.99
CA VAL A 98 4.94 3.73 -4.75
C VAL A 98 4.19 3.27 -5.99
N SER A 99 4.73 2.27 -6.70
CA SER A 99 4.00 1.63 -7.81
C SER A 99 2.73 1.01 -7.23
N GLN A 100 1.57 1.58 -7.58
CA GLN A 100 0.30 0.98 -7.22
C GLN A 100 0.26 -0.39 -7.87
N LYS A 101 0.44 -1.45 -7.08
CA LYS A 101 -0.02 -2.77 -7.49
C LYS A 101 -1.53 -2.68 -7.45
N ASP A 102 -2.11 -2.34 -8.59
CA ASP A 102 -3.55 -2.40 -8.80
C ASP A 102 -4.04 -3.72 -8.24
N SER A 103 -4.76 -3.67 -7.14
CA SER A 103 -5.61 -4.76 -6.71
C SER A 103 -6.78 -4.76 -7.68
N VAL A 104 -6.53 -5.25 -8.90
CA VAL A 104 -7.58 -5.50 -9.88
C VAL A 104 -8.48 -6.56 -9.28
N VAL A 105 -9.62 -6.11 -8.76
CA VAL A 105 -10.81 -6.93 -8.64
C VAL A 105 -11.07 -7.48 -10.04
N SER A 106 -10.87 -8.78 -10.21
CA SER A 106 -11.32 -9.49 -11.40
C SER A 106 -12.83 -9.31 -11.52
N SER A 107 -13.25 -8.50 -12.50
CA SER A 107 -14.58 -8.56 -13.09
C SER A 107 -14.48 -8.08 -14.54
N ALA A 108 -14.32 -9.07 -15.42
CA ALA A 108 -14.66 -9.13 -16.84
C ALA A 108 -14.55 -7.85 -17.71
N GLY A 109 -13.65 -7.91 -18.72
CA GLY A 109 -13.92 -7.30 -20.03
C GLY A 109 -12.76 -6.54 -20.70
N GLN A 110 -12.22 -7.14 -21.78
CA GLN A 110 -11.57 -6.52 -22.96
C GLN A 110 -10.19 -5.86 -22.75
N GLN A 111 -9.10 -6.61 -22.96
CA GLN A 111 -8.42 -6.84 -24.25
C GLN A 111 -7.68 -5.61 -24.83
N ALA A 112 -6.41 -5.50 -24.47
CA ALA A 112 -5.40 -4.76 -25.22
C ALA A 112 -4.07 -5.55 -25.23
N GLN A 113 -4.10 -6.78 -25.77
CA GLN A 113 -2.90 -7.49 -26.25
C GLN A 113 -2.96 -7.56 -27.78
N SER A 114 -2.72 -6.41 -28.43
CA SER A 114 -2.69 -6.30 -29.89
C SER A 114 -1.33 -5.75 -30.33
N SER A 115 -0.25 -6.53 -30.14
CA SER A 115 1.08 -6.19 -30.68
C SER A 115 1.98 -7.38 -31.01
N LEU A 116 1.62 -8.62 -30.67
CA LEU A 116 2.45 -9.80 -30.95
C LEU A 116 1.93 -10.69 -32.10
N LEU A 117 0.65 -10.59 -32.47
CA LEU A 117 0.07 -11.42 -33.55
C LEU A 117 0.32 -10.86 -34.96
N ALA A 118 0.62 -9.56 -35.09
CA ALA A 118 0.91 -8.94 -36.39
C ALA A 118 2.25 -9.40 -36.99
N PHE A 119 3.23 -9.76 -36.14
CA PHE A 119 4.56 -10.17 -36.60
C PHE A 119 4.61 -11.61 -37.13
N ILE A 120 3.70 -12.50 -36.70
CA ILE A 120 3.70 -13.91 -37.12
C ILE A 120 3.21 -14.08 -38.57
N MET A 121 2.35 -13.19 -39.07
CA MET A 121 1.82 -13.31 -40.44
C MET A 121 2.79 -12.80 -41.51
N LEU A 122 3.77 -11.95 -41.16
CA LEU A 122 4.72 -11.38 -42.12
C LEU A 122 5.87 -12.34 -42.47
N THR A 123 6.21 -13.28 -41.58
CA THR A 123 7.35 -14.18 -41.77
C THR A 123 7.04 -15.37 -42.68
N PHE A 124 5.80 -15.88 -42.69
CA PHE A 124 5.40 -16.97 -43.58
C PHE A 124 5.24 -16.54 -45.04
N GLY A 125 4.90 -15.27 -45.31
CA GLY A 125 4.76 -14.75 -46.68
C GLY A 125 6.09 -14.61 -47.42
N LEU A 126 7.18 -14.28 -46.71
CA LEU A 126 8.49 -14.06 -47.33
C LEU A 126 9.21 -15.37 -47.67
N ALA A 127 8.91 -16.46 -46.95
CA ALA A 127 9.50 -17.77 -47.21
C ALA A 127 8.95 -18.43 -48.49
N ALA A 128 7.71 -18.14 -48.90
CA ALA A 128 7.11 -18.70 -50.10
C ALA A 128 7.68 -18.12 -51.41
N LEU A 129 8.24 -16.92 -51.37
CA LEU A 129 8.84 -16.24 -52.54
C LEU A 129 10.31 -16.62 -52.79
N TRP A 130 10.93 -17.40 -51.88
CA TRP A 130 12.28 -17.93 -52.07
C TRP A 130 12.30 -19.31 -52.74
N PHE A 131 11.14 -19.96 -52.90
CA PHE A 131 11.03 -21.30 -53.48
C PHE A 131 10.21 -21.36 -54.78
N HIS A 132 10.06 -20.24 -55.49
CA HIS A 132 9.58 -20.21 -56.88
C HIS A 132 10.59 -19.51 -57.78
#